data_AF-A0A836TKN4-F1
#
_entry.id   AF-A0A836TKN4-F1
#
_cell.length_a   1.000
_cell.length_b   1.000
_cell.length_c   1.000
_cell.angle_alpha   90.00
_cell.angle_beta   90.00
_cell.angle_gamma   90.00
#
_symmetry.space_group_name_H-M   'P 1'
#
loop_
_entity.id
_entity.type
_entity.pdbx_description
1 polymer ?
#
loop_
_entity_poly.entity_id
_entity_poly.type
_entity_poly.pdbx_seq_one_letter_code
_entity_poly.pdbx_strand_id
1 'polypeptide(L)'
;MNFAYSDKVKDLAPWVSGFLDTHIVPNQQVYYDQLNEGDRWQSPAIMDEWKARAKAEGLWNLFMPANSPDGAGLTNLEYEPLAETMGRSYIAREAFNCSVPGTGSMELLDR
;
A
#
# COMPACT_ATOMS: atom_id res chain seq x y z
N MET A 1 28.65 -8.41 -2.73
CA MET A 1 27.22 -8.21 -2.39
C MET A 1 26.45 -8.04 -3.68
N ASN A 2 25.31 -8.70 -3.81
CA ASN A 2 24.39 -8.50 -4.93
C ASN A 2 23.26 -7.58 -4.45
N PHE A 3 23.16 -6.38 -5.06
CA PHE A 3 22.15 -5.36 -4.72
C PHE A 3 21.02 -5.29 -5.75
N ALA A 4 21.01 -6.19 -6.74
CA ALA A 4 19.96 -6.22 -7.74
C ALA A 4 18.64 -6.67 -7.09
N TYR A 5 17.56 -5.99 -7.44
CA TYR A 5 16.21 -6.40 -7.05
C TYR A 5 15.84 -7.76 -7.66
N SER A 6 15.01 -8.53 -6.95
CA SER A 6 14.43 -9.75 -7.49
C SER A 6 13.46 -9.43 -8.63
N ASP A 7 13.16 -10.42 -9.47
CA ASP A 7 12.26 -10.21 -10.60
C ASP A 7 10.84 -9.85 -10.14
N LYS A 8 10.38 -10.42 -9.01
CA LYS A 8 9.12 -10.02 -8.36
C LYS A 8 9.06 -8.52 -8.07
N VAL A 9 10.14 -7.95 -7.53
CA VAL A 9 10.21 -6.52 -7.20
C VAL A 9 10.26 -5.67 -8.46
N LYS A 10 11.04 -6.09 -9.48
CA LYS A 10 11.08 -5.38 -10.76
C LYS A 10 9.71 -5.36 -11.45
N ASP A 11 8.94 -6.42 -11.28
CA ASP A 11 7.59 -6.50 -11.83
C ASP A 11 6.61 -5.64 -11.04
N LEU A 12 6.64 -5.66 -9.70
CA LEU A 12 5.68 -4.94 -8.84
C LEU A 12 5.97 -3.44 -8.67
N ALA A 13 7.25 -3.03 -8.63
CA ALA A 13 7.62 -1.64 -8.35
C ALA A 13 7.02 -0.63 -9.35
N PRO A 14 6.99 -0.90 -10.67
CA PRO A 14 6.31 -0.03 -11.64
C PRO A 14 4.81 0.10 -11.38
N TRP A 15 4.12 -0.96 -10.93
CA TRP A 15 2.70 -0.89 -10.61
C TRP A 15 2.45 -0.03 -9.37
N VAL A 16 3.24 -0.21 -8.31
CA VAL A 16 3.14 0.64 -7.11
C VAL A 16 3.39 2.10 -7.49
N SER A 17 4.49 2.41 -8.20
CA SER A 17 4.76 3.80 -8.62
C SER A 17 3.66 4.34 -9.52
N GLY A 18 3.20 3.56 -10.51
CA GLY A 18 2.14 3.97 -11.43
C GLY A 18 0.82 4.25 -10.72
N PHE A 19 0.46 3.45 -9.72
CA PHE A 19 -0.72 3.68 -8.90
C PHE A 19 -0.61 4.99 -8.11
N LEU A 20 0.55 5.27 -7.53
CA LEU A 20 0.81 6.55 -6.87
C LEU A 20 0.66 7.73 -7.83
N ASP A 21 1.35 7.68 -8.97
CA ASP A 21 1.43 8.78 -9.93
C ASP A 21 0.09 9.02 -10.66
N THR A 22 -0.74 7.98 -10.83
CA THR A 22 -2.02 8.05 -11.56
C THR A 22 -3.22 8.30 -10.65
N HIS A 23 -3.24 7.71 -9.45
CA HIS A 23 -4.43 7.74 -8.59
C HIS A 23 -4.24 8.60 -7.34
N ILE A 24 -3.10 8.47 -6.65
CA ILE A 24 -2.94 9.08 -5.32
C ILE A 24 -2.46 10.52 -5.44
N VAL A 25 -1.28 10.74 -6.00
CA VAL A 25 -0.62 12.06 -6.09
C VAL A 25 -1.53 13.13 -6.71
N PRO A 26 -2.18 12.92 -7.87
CA PRO A 26 -3.03 13.96 -8.47
C PRO A 26 -4.30 14.27 -7.67
N ASN A 27 -4.75 13.35 -6.80
CA ASN A 27 -6.03 13.46 -6.09
C ASN A 27 -5.86 13.66 -4.57
N GLN A 28 -4.65 13.98 -4.08
CA GLN A 28 -4.42 14.23 -2.65
C GLN A 28 -5.28 15.36 -2.10
N GLN A 29 -5.53 16.41 -2.89
CA GLN A 29 -6.38 17.51 -2.46
C GLN A 29 -7.81 17.05 -2.19
N VAL A 30 -8.36 16.20 -3.07
CA VAL A 30 -9.71 15.62 -2.90
C VAL A 30 -9.80 14.82 -1.60
N TYR A 31 -8.75 14.07 -1.25
CA TYR A 31 -8.67 13.37 0.03
C TYR A 31 -8.74 14.34 1.22
N TYR A 32 -7.97 15.42 1.19
CA TYR A 32 -7.97 16.40 2.28
C TYR A 32 -9.30 17.18 2.38
N ASP A 33 -9.92 17.51 1.25
CA ASP A 33 -11.20 18.19 1.22
C ASP A 33 -12.29 17.31 1.85
N GLN A 34 -12.38 16.05 1.43
CA GLN A 34 -13.31 15.07 1.99
C GLN A 34 -13.05 14.80 3.49
N LEU A 35 -11.78 14.78 3.92
CA LEU A 35 -11.41 14.61 5.32
C LEU A 35 -11.86 15.80 6.19
N ASN A 36 -11.83 17.02 5.64
CA ASN A 36 -12.24 18.23 6.37
C ASN A 36 -13.76 18.42 6.41
N GLU A 37 -14.47 17.95 5.39
CA GLU A 37 -15.94 18.02 5.31
C GLU A 37 -16.64 16.88 6.05
N GLY A 38 -15.99 15.71 6.14
CA GLY A 38 -16.55 14.49 6.72
C GLY A 38 -16.48 14.38 8.24
N ASP A 39 -16.87 13.21 8.75
CA ASP A 39 -16.65 12.85 10.15
C ASP A 39 -15.17 12.54 10.38
N ARG A 40 -14.59 13.14 11.42
CA ARG A 40 -13.19 12.97 11.84
C ARG A 40 -12.81 11.50 12.08
N TRP A 41 -13.78 10.64 12.40
CA TRP A 41 -13.56 9.23 12.72
C TRP A 41 -13.76 8.28 11.54
N GLN A 42 -14.05 8.79 10.35
CA GLN A 42 -14.27 7.99 9.14
C GLN A 42 -13.19 8.27 8.09
N SER A 43 -12.82 7.22 7.34
CA SER A 43 -11.96 7.39 6.18
C SER A 43 -12.74 8.13 5.07
N PRO A 44 -12.08 9.04 4.33
CA PRO A 44 -12.67 9.69 3.15
C PRO A 44 -13.12 8.67 2.10
N ALA A 45 -14.21 8.95 1.37
CA ALA A 45 -14.75 8.05 0.35
C ALA A 45 -13.73 7.70 -0.75
N ILE A 46 -12.86 8.65 -1.12
CA ILE A 46 -11.79 8.42 -2.11
C ILE A 46 -10.78 7.36 -1.65
N MET A 47 -10.58 7.21 -0.34
CA MET A 47 -9.70 6.17 0.20
C MET A 47 -10.27 4.77 -0.05
N ASP A 48 -11.58 4.59 0.09
CA ASP A 48 -12.23 3.30 -0.17
C ASP A 48 -12.17 2.94 -1.66
N GLU A 49 -12.29 3.93 -2.54
CA GLU A 49 -12.07 3.72 -3.98
C GLU A 49 -10.64 3.26 -4.28
N TRP A 50 -9.63 3.90 -3.68
CA TRP A 50 -8.24 3.50 -3.87
C TRP A 50 -7.98 2.10 -3.31
N LYS A 51 -8.51 1.77 -2.14
CA LYS A 51 -8.40 0.43 -1.56
C LYS A 51 -9.01 -0.64 -2.48
N ALA A 52 -10.20 -0.39 -3.01
CA ALA A 52 -10.85 -1.30 -3.95
C ALA A 52 -10.03 -1.52 -5.22
N ARG A 53 -9.46 -0.45 -5.79
CA ARG A 53 -8.60 -0.53 -6.99
C ARG A 53 -7.28 -1.25 -6.70
N ALA A 54 -6.59 -0.89 -5.63
CA ALA A 54 -5.35 -1.54 -5.21
C ALA A 54 -5.55 -3.05 -5.03
N LYS A 55 -6.68 -3.45 -4.41
CA LYS A 55 -7.04 -4.85 -4.28
C LYS A 55 -7.31 -5.53 -5.63
N ALA A 56 -8.01 -4.87 -6.55
CA ALA A 56 -8.26 -5.39 -7.89
C ALA A 56 -6.98 -5.54 -8.73
N GLU A 57 -5.98 -4.69 -8.51
CA GLU A 57 -4.67 -4.71 -9.17
C GLU A 57 -3.66 -5.63 -8.48
N GLY A 58 -4.04 -6.30 -7.38
CA GLY A 58 -3.14 -7.19 -6.62
C GLY A 58 -2.09 -6.47 -5.77
N LEU A 59 -2.25 -5.17 -5.54
CA LEU A 59 -1.35 -4.34 -4.72
C LEU A 59 -1.81 -4.28 -3.25
N TRP A 60 -2.30 -5.40 -2.71
CA TRP A 60 -2.92 -5.46 -1.38
C TRP A 60 -2.09 -6.32 -0.43
N ASN A 61 -1.99 -5.92 0.85
CA ASN A 61 -1.27 -6.69 1.88
C ASN A 61 0.20 -6.99 1.54
N LEU A 62 0.87 -6.07 0.84
CA LEU A 62 2.23 -6.27 0.35
C LEU A 62 3.25 -6.50 1.47
N PHE A 63 2.94 -6.07 2.70
CA PHE A 63 3.76 -6.21 3.90
C PHE A 63 3.69 -7.59 4.56
N MET A 64 2.69 -8.40 4.22
CA MET A 64 2.46 -9.68 4.90
C MET A 64 3.65 -10.64 4.68
N PRO A 65 3.98 -11.46 5.69
CA PRO A 65 5.05 -12.44 5.57
C PRO A 65 4.92 -13.32 4.32
N ALA A 66 6.04 -13.72 3.73
CA ALA A 66 6.06 -14.49 2.49
C ALA A 66 5.28 -15.83 2.54
N ASN A 67 5.07 -16.37 3.73
CA ASN A 67 4.33 -17.60 4.00
C ASN A 67 2.84 -17.38 4.30
N SER A 68 2.38 -16.12 4.40
CA SER A 68 0.97 -15.83 4.64
C SER A 68 0.14 -16.11 3.37
N PRO A 69 -1.00 -16.81 3.48
CA PRO A 69 -1.89 -17.05 2.34
C PRO A 69 -2.54 -15.76 1.81
N ASP A 70 -2.65 -14.73 2.66
CA ASP A 70 -3.30 -13.45 2.35
C ASP A 70 -2.30 -12.34 1.96
N GLY A 71 -1.02 -12.71 1.77
CA GLY A 71 0.07 -11.81 1.43
C GLY A 71 0.56 -11.92 -0.01
N ALA A 72 1.46 -11.02 -0.39
CA ALA A 72 2.05 -10.99 -1.74
C ALA A 72 3.23 -11.96 -1.94
N GLY A 73 3.54 -12.80 -0.96
CA GLY A 73 4.65 -13.76 -1.04
C GLY A 73 6.03 -13.09 -1.15
N LEU A 74 6.18 -11.91 -0.55
CA LEU A 74 7.39 -11.09 -0.55
C LEU A 74 8.19 -11.32 0.74
N THR A 75 9.50 -11.41 0.62
CA THR A 75 10.40 -11.30 1.78
C THR A 75 10.50 -9.84 2.22
N ASN A 76 10.94 -9.58 3.46
CA ASN A 76 11.13 -8.21 3.95
C ASN A 76 12.05 -7.37 3.06
N LEU A 77 13.11 -7.99 2.50
CA LEU A 77 14.04 -7.32 1.58
C LEU A 77 13.39 -6.96 0.24
N GLU A 78 12.42 -7.75 -0.20
CA GLU A 78 11.66 -7.47 -1.43
C GLU A 78 10.56 -6.43 -1.19
N TYR A 79 9.98 -6.39 0.00
CA TYR A 79 8.98 -5.40 0.37
C TYR A 79 9.58 -4.01 0.58
N GLU A 80 10.80 -3.91 1.12
CA GLU A 80 11.50 -2.64 1.40
C GLU A 80 11.42 -1.59 0.27
N PRO A 81 11.83 -1.88 -0.98
CA PRO A 81 11.76 -0.89 -2.06
C PRO A 81 10.31 -0.48 -2.43
N LEU A 82 9.34 -1.38 -2.25
CA LEU A 82 7.93 -1.05 -2.45
C LEU A 82 7.45 -0.11 -1.34
N ALA A 83 7.81 -0.40 -0.09
CA ALA A 83 7.48 0.42 1.07
C ALA A 83 8.11 1.83 0.96
N GLU A 84 9.35 1.93 0.48
CA GLU A 84 10.02 3.19 0.18
C GLU A 84 9.22 4.00 -0.85
N THR A 85 8.81 3.36 -1.95
CA THR A 85 8.00 4.00 -3.00
C THR A 85 6.66 4.51 -2.45
N MET A 86 5.98 3.72 -1.62
CA MET A 86 4.77 4.14 -0.90
C MET A 86 5.02 5.33 0.03
N GLY A 87 6.24 5.45 0.58
CA GLY A 87 6.66 6.55 1.44
C GLY A 87 6.65 7.93 0.77
N ARG A 88 6.56 8.01 -0.57
CA ARG A 88 6.40 9.27 -1.30
C ARG A 88 5.11 10.02 -0.95
N SER A 89 4.13 9.36 -0.34
CA SER A 89 2.88 9.99 0.11
C SER A 89 2.45 9.44 1.46
N TYR A 90 2.08 10.33 2.38
CA TYR A 90 1.63 9.95 3.73
C TYR A 90 0.41 9.03 3.74
N ILE A 91 -0.47 9.15 2.74
CA ILE A 91 -1.74 8.41 2.65
C ILE A 91 -1.63 7.13 1.81
N ALA A 92 -0.54 6.94 1.06
CA ALA A 92 -0.45 5.82 0.10
C ALA A 92 -0.44 4.45 0.76
N ARG A 93 0.21 4.30 1.92
CA ARG A 93 0.23 3.03 2.65
C ARG A 93 -1.17 2.55 3.03
N GLU A 94 -2.10 3.46 3.30
CA GLU A 94 -3.48 3.07 3.62
C GLU A 94 -4.22 2.51 2.41
N ALA A 95 -3.98 3.05 1.21
CA ALA A 95 -4.58 2.57 -0.02
C ALA A 95 -4.20 1.10 -0.34
N PHE A 96 -2.99 0.68 0.03
CA PHE A 96 -2.48 -0.68 -0.17
C PHE A 96 -2.71 -1.64 1.03
N ASN A 97 -3.43 -1.18 2.07
CA ASN A 97 -3.60 -1.88 3.35
C ASN A 97 -2.30 -2.13 4.13
N CYS A 98 -1.31 -1.27 3.95
CA CYS A 98 0.02 -1.33 4.57
C CYS A 98 0.21 -0.26 5.65
N SER A 99 -0.88 0.33 6.17
CA SER A 99 -0.82 1.36 7.21
C SER A 99 -0.78 0.78 8.63
N VAL A 100 -0.03 1.44 9.50
CA VAL A 100 -0.03 1.19 10.95
C VAL A 100 -1.26 1.86 11.58
N PRO A 101 -1.85 1.31 12.66
CA PRO A 101 -1.41 0.16 13.47
C PRO A 101 -1.83 -1.23 12.93
N GLY A 102 -2.62 -1.27 11.85
CA GLY A 102 -3.23 -2.51 11.35
C GLY A 102 -2.22 -3.58 10.96
N THR A 103 -1.11 -3.20 10.32
CA THR A 103 -0.07 -4.15 9.87
C THR A 103 0.46 -5.05 11.00
N GLY A 104 0.82 -4.47 12.14
CA GLY A 104 1.33 -5.25 13.28
C GLY A 104 0.28 -6.16 13.92
N SER A 105 -0.98 -5.72 13.98
CA SER A 105 -2.08 -6.56 14.47
C SER A 105 -2.37 -7.73 13.52
N MET A 106 -2.33 -7.48 12.21
CA MET A 106 -2.54 -8.52 11.19
C MET A 106 -1.43 -9.58 11.23
N GLU A 107 -0.16 -9.15 11.32
CA GLU A 107 0.98 -10.08 11.44
C GLU A 107 0.91 -10.95 12.71
N LEU A 108 0.41 -10.41 13.83
CA LEU A 108 0.24 -11.19 15.06
C LEU A 108 -0.85 -12.26 14.95
N LEU A 109 -1.92 -12.00 14.20
CA LEU A 109 -3.06 -12.92 14.04
C LEU A 109 -2.83 -14.00 12.98
N ASP A 110 -1.89 -13.79 12.07
CA ASP A 110 -1.50 -14.73 10.99
C ASP A 110 -0.57 -15.86 11.47
N ARG A 111 -0.29 -15.96 12.78
CA ARG A 111 0.53 -17.01 13.41
C ARG A 111 -0.26 -18.21 13.88
#